data_AF-A0A351ESW1-F1
#
_entry.id   AF-A0A351ESW1-F1
#
_cell.length_a   1.000
_cell.length_b   1.000
_cell.length_c   1.000
_cell.angle_alpha   90.00
_cell.angle_beta   90.00
_cell.angle_gamma   90.00
#
_symmetry.space_group_name_H-M   'P 1'
#
loop_
_entity.id
_entity.type
_entity.pdbx_description
1 polymer ?
#
loop_
_entity_poly.entity_id
_entity_poly.type
_entity_poly.pdbx_seq_one_letter_code
_entity_poly.pdbx_strand_id
1 'polypeptide(L)'
;MAAVTGLGYGSVYAFEDRRPRVFRGITRTGTMTISESDRRDLFNNLEVTLGGSAADTLMQLLPYQPADQLVTRVDMHAQTALLHGEMAELRADLTSEMAELRSEVRGDMAQL
;
A
#
# COMPACT_ATOMS: atom_id res chain seq x y z
N MET A 1 -74.83 -16.16 -12.64
CA MET A 1 -73.42 -16.59 -12.54
C MET A 1 -72.57 -15.50 -13.19
N ALA A 2 -72.18 -14.49 -12.41
CA ALA A 2 -71.38 -13.36 -12.88
C ALA A 2 -70.22 -13.21 -11.90
N ALA A 3 -69.00 -13.46 -12.39
CA ALA A 3 -67.79 -13.40 -11.59
C ALA A 3 -67.25 -11.96 -11.61
N VAL A 4 -67.13 -11.39 -10.41
CA VAL A 4 -66.33 -10.20 -10.11
C VAL A 4 -64.93 -10.67 -9.74
N THR A 5 -63.92 -10.20 -10.47
CA THR A 5 -62.52 -10.01 -10.06
C THR A 5 -61.85 -9.24 -11.21
N GLY A 6 -61.24 -8.08 -11.05
CA GLY A 6 -60.59 -7.52 -9.88
C GLY A 6 -59.14 -7.18 -10.27
N LEU A 7 -58.91 -5.89 -10.50
CA LEU A 7 -57.64 -5.17 -10.37
C LEU A 7 -56.57 -5.37 -11.46
N GLY A 8 -56.32 -4.27 -12.16
CA GLY A 8 -55.26 -4.12 -13.14
C GLY A 8 -53.88 -4.07 -12.48
N TYR A 9 -52.92 -4.69 -13.15
CA TYR A 9 -51.50 -4.49 -12.90
C TYR A 9 -50.95 -3.58 -14.00
N GLY A 10 -51.16 -2.28 -13.80
CA GLY A 10 -50.26 -1.28 -14.36
C GLY A 10 -49.14 -1.04 -13.35
N SER A 11 -47.89 -1.10 -13.80
CA SER A 11 -46.85 -0.13 -13.48
C SER A 11 -45.48 -0.78 -13.62
N VAL A 12 -44.82 -0.43 -14.73
CA VAL A 12 -43.45 0.07 -14.73
C VAL A 12 -42.48 -0.73 -13.85
N TYR A 13 -41.72 -1.62 -14.47
CA TYR A 13 -40.37 -1.92 -13.98
C TYR A 13 -39.57 -0.62 -14.04
N ALA A 14 -39.71 0.21 -13.01
CA ALA A 14 -38.83 1.32 -12.73
C ALA A 14 -37.51 0.65 -12.35
N PHE A 15 -36.60 0.63 -13.32
CA PHE A 15 -35.20 0.31 -13.11
C PHE A 15 -34.65 1.48 -12.28
N GLU A 16 -34.96 1.44 -10.98
CA GLU A 16 -34.61 2.45 -10.01
C GLU A 16 -33.11 2.67 -10.11
N ASP A 17 -32.75 3.92 -10.36
CA ASP A 17 -31.41 4.47 -10.55
C ASP A 17 -30.52 4.08 -9.36
N ARG A 18 -29.99 2.85 -9.35
CA ARG A 18 -28.93 2.40 -8.46
C ARG A 18 -27.64 3.04 -8.95
N ARG A 19 -27.55 4.35 -8.76
CA ARG A 19 -26.27 5.07 -8.72
C ARG A 19 -25.44 4.33 -7.68
N PRO A 20 -24.36 3.61 -8.05
CA PRO A 20 -23.45 3.08 -7.05
C PRO A 20 -22.94 4.28 -6.26
N ARG A 21 -23.17 4.27 -4.94
CA ARG A 21 -22.62 5.28 -4.04
C ARG A 21 -21.12 5.28 -4.28
N VAL A 22 -20.64 6.37 -4.88
CA VAL A 22 -19.23 6.59 -5.19
C VAL A 22 -18.46 6.33 -3.91
N PHE A 23 -17.60 5.31 -3.93
CA PHE A 23 -16.64 5.00 -2.88
C PHE A 23 -15.83 6.26 -2.60
N ARG A 24 -16.26 7.02 -1.60
CA ARG A 24 -15.62 8.28 -1.22
C ARG A 24 -14.51 7.96 -0.23
N GLY A 25 -13.46 7.36 -0.76
CA GLY A 25 -12.22 7.03 -0.07
C GLY A 25 -11.02 7.22 -0.99
N ILE A 26 -10.95 8.37 -1.68
CA ILE A 26 -9.75 8.77 -2.42
C ILE A 26 -9.20 10.03 -1.75
N THR A 27 -8.57 9.87 -0.58
CA THR A 27 -7.67 10.89 -0.06
C THR A 27 -6.30 10.69 -0.70
N ARG A 28 -6.04 11.53 -1.70
CA ARG A 28 -4.76 12.18 -2.01
C ARG A 28 -3.58 11.74 -1.11
N THR A 29 -2.62 11.02 -1.69
CA THR A 29 -1.23 10.85 -1.19
C THR A 29 -1.10 10.77 0.33
N GLY A 30 -1.33 9.59 0.89
CA GLY A 30 -1.08 9.26 2.29
C GLY A 30 -1.55 7.84 2.58
N THR A 31 -0.59 6.93 2.81
CA THR A 31 -0.73 5.66 3.54
C THR A 31 -2.04 4.88 3.35
N MET A 32 -2.03 3.85 2.50
CA MET A 32 -3.10 2.85 2.39
C MET A 32 -3.15 1.92 3.62
N THR A 33 -3.52 2.46 4.77
CA THR A 33 -3.85 1.65 5.94
C THR A 33 -5.33 1.32 5.88
N ILE A 34 -5.69 0.12 5.41
CA ILE A 34 -7.06 -0.38 5.58
C ILE A 34 -7.29 -0.48 7.10
N SER A 35 -8.08 0.43 7.65
CA SER A 35 -8.38 0.47 9.08
C SER A 35 -9.30 -0.69 9.48
N GLU A 36 -9.36 -1.02 10.77
CA GLU A 36 -10.30 -2.03 11.26
C GLU A 36 -11.77 -1.64 11.00
N SER A 37 -12.07 -0.34 10.98
CA SER A 37 -13.37 0.18 10.53
C SER A 37 -13.64 -0.10 9.05
N ASP A 38 -12.65 0.12 8.17
CA ASP A 38 -12.81 -0.16 6.74
C ASP A 38 -13.00 -1.67 6.48
N ARG A 39 -12.33 -2.52 7.28
CA ARG A 39 -12.47 -3.98 7.24
C ARG A 39 -13.86 -4.43 7.68
N ARG A 40 -14.40 -3.83 8.74
CA ARG A 40 -15.77 -4.09 9.21
C ARG A 40 -16.80 -3.69 8.17
N ASP A 41 -16.63 -2.52 7.57
CA ASP A 41 -17.53 -2.03 6.53
C ASP A 41 -17.48 -2.89 5.27
N LEU A 42 -16.29 -3.37 4.89
CA LEU A 42 -16.13 -4.33 3.80
C LEU A 42 -16.87 -5.63 4.10
N PHE A 43 -16.72 -6.20 5.30
CA PHE A 43 -17.44 -7.42 5.69
C PHE A 43 -18.96 -7.26 5.61
N ASN A 44 -19.50 -6.18 6.16
CA ASN A 44 -20.95 -5.91 6.12
C ASN A 44 -21.48 -5.82 4.67
N ASN A 45 -20.72 -5.20 3.77
CA ASN A 45 -21.10 -5.11 2.36
C ASN A 45 -20.99 -6.47 1.64
N LEU A 46 -19.97 -7.27 1.96
CA LEU A 46 -19.80 -8.62 1.41
C LEU A 46 -20.89 -9.57 1.92
N GLU A 47 -21.31 -9.45 3.19
CA GLU A 47 -22.37 -10.25 3.78
C GLU A 47 -23.71 -10.01 3.07
N VAL A 48 -24.04 -8.75 2.78
CA VAL A 48 -25.28 -8.37 2.07
C VAL A 48 -25.28 -8.88 0.62
N THR A 49 -24.12 -8.99 -0.03
CA THR A 49 -24.03 -9.28 -1.47
C THR A 49 -23.75 -10.74 -1.80
N LEU A 50 -22.90 -11.41 -1.02
CA LEU A 50 -22.45 -12.78 -1.25
C LEU A 50 -22.90 -13.77 -0.15
N GLY A 51 -23.48 -13.26 0.95
CA GLY A 51 -23.84 -14.04 2.12
C GLY A 51 -22.67 -14.21 3.11
N GLY A 52 -22.99 -14.46 4.38
CA GLY A 52 -22.02 -14.45 5.47
C GLY A 52 -20.86 -15.44 5.32
N SER A 53 -21.11 -16.65 4.82
CA SER A 53 -20.05 -17.67 4.66
C SER A 53 -19.04 -17.33 3.56
N ALA A 54 -19.50 -16.77 2.43
CA ALA A 54 -18.62 -16.34 1.35
C ALA A 54 -17.83 -15.09 1.75
N ALA A 55 -18.47 -14.15 2.45
CA ALA A 55 -17.81 -12.97 3.01
C ALA A 55 -16.71 -13.37 4.01
N ASP A 56 -17.00 -14.28 4.93
CA ASP A 56 -16.05 -14.77 5.93
C ASP A 56 -14.82 -15.43 5.27
N THR A 57 -15.05 -16.28 4.27
CA THR A 57 -13.96 -16.92 3.51
C THR A 57 -13.10 -15.89 2.78
N LEU A 58 -13.72 -14.88 2.15
CA LEU A 58 -12.98 -13.80 1.50
C LEU A 58 -12.18 -12.96 2.49
N MET A 59 -12.75 -12.66 3.67
CA MET A 59 -12.04 -11.93 4.72
C MET A 59 -10.84 -12.71 5.27
N GLN A 60 -10.94 -14.04 5.39
CA GLN A 60 -9.82 -14.89 5.79
C GLN A 60 -8.66 -14.87 4.77
N LEU A 61 -8.97 -14.65 3.49
CA LEU A 61 -7.96 -14.57 2.42
C LEU A 61 -7.32 -13.17 2.29
N LEU A 62 -7.84 -12.15 2.98
CA LEU A 62 -7.24 -10.83 2.97
C LEU A 62 -6.00 -10.80 3.89
N PRO A 63 -4.81 -10.53 3.35
CA PRO A 63 -3.61 -10.44 4.17
C PRO A 63 -3.74 -9.26 5.14
N TYR A 64 -3.72 -9.55 6.45
CA TYR A 64 -3.54 -8.52 7.48
C TYR A 64 -2.08 -8.09 7.47
N GLN A 65 -1.76 -7.01 6.77
CA GLN A 65 -0.44 -6.39 6.85
C GLN A 65 -0.53 -5.15 7.73
N PRO A 66 -0.06 -5.21 8.98
CA PRO A 66 0.04 -4.02 9.82
C PRO A 66 1.03 -3.03 9.18
N ALA A 67 0.71 -1.74 9.28
CA ALA A 67 1.40 -0.68 8.55
C ALA A 67 2.89 -0.52 8.91
N ASP A 68 3.30 -1.10 10.04
CA ASP A 68 4.66 -1.12 10.55
C ASP A 68 5.59 -2.08 9.79
N GLN A 69 5.04 -3.05 9.05
CA GLN A 69 5.80 -4.01 8.24
C GLN A 69 5.89 -3.63 6.76
N LEU A 70 5.25 -2.53 6.35
CA LEU A 70 5.31 -2.05 4.98
C LEU A 70 6.51 -1.12 4.81
N VAL A 71 7.61 -1.65 4.26
CA VAL A 71 8.71 -0.80 3.80
C VAL A 71 8.19 0.04 2.64
N THR A 72 8.07 1.35 2.84
CA THR A 72 7.54 2.23 1.80
C THR A 72 8.60 2.51 0.73
N ARG A 73 8.16 2.97 -0.44
CA ARG A 73 9.08 3.41 -1.50
C ARG A 73 10.03 4.50 -0.99
N VAL A 74 9.57 5.35 -0.08
CA VAL A 74 10.36 6.43 0.52
C VAL A 74 11.46 5.83 1.40
N ASP A 75 11.14 4.82 2.22
CA ASP A 75 12.12 4.15 3.08
C ASP A 75 13.21 3.45 2.26
N MET A 76 12.83 2.77 1.17
CA MET A 76 13.79 2.17 0.24
C MET A 76 14.69 3.21 -0.42
N HIS A 77 14.15 4.39 -0.78
CA HIS A 77 14.95 5.46 -1.36
C HIS A 77 15.90 6.07 -0.34
N ALA A 78 15.44 6.27 0.90
CA ALA A 78 16.28 6.76 1.99
C ALA A 78 17.43 5.79 2.28
N GLN A 79 17.16 4.49 2.38
CA GLN A 79 18.19 3.47 2.57
C GLN A 79 19.19 3.44 1.41
N THR A 80 18.72 3.55 0.16
CA THR A 80 19.59 3.58 -1.02
C THR A 80 20.50 4.81 -1.01
N ALA A 81 19.97 5.97 -0.63
CA ALA A 81 20.74 7.20 -0.51
C ALA A 81 21.81 7.11 0.59
N LEU A 82 21.47 6.54 1.74
CA LEU A 82 22.42 6.29 2.83
C LEU A 82 23.56 5.36 2.38
N LEU A 83 23.23 4.22 1.76
CA LEU A 83 24.24 3.29 1.24
C LEU A 83 25.16 3.93 0.20
N HIS A 84 24.62 4.75 -0.70
CA HIS A 84 25.45 5.49 -1.65
C HIS A 84 26.38 6.51 -0.98
N GLY A 85 25.92 7.15 0.10
CA GLY A 85 26.73 8.05 0.93
C GLY A 85 27.89 7.31 1.59
N GLU A 86 27.61 6.23 2.30
CA GLU A 86 28.62 5.39 2.96
C GLU A 86 29.65 4.85 1.95
N MET A 87 29.22 4.41 0.77
CA MET A 87 30.12 3.95 -0.28
C MET A 87 31.00 5.07 -0.87
N ALA A 88 30.51 6.31 -0.89
CA ALA A 88 31.29 7.47 -1.32
C ALA A 88 32.33 7.86 -0.26
N GLU A 89 31.94 7.85 1.02
CA GLU A 89 32.82 8.10 2.16
C GLU A 89 33.96 7.08 2.22
N LEU A 90 33.64 5.78 2.20
CA LEU A 90 34.66 4.71 2.19
C LEU A 90 35.64 4.83 1.02
N ARG A 91 35.18 5.28 -0.15
CA ARG A 91 36.06 5.51 -1.31
C ARG A 91 36.98 6.71 -1.08
N ALA A 92 36.48 7.79 -0.49
CA ALA A 92 37.26 8.97 -0.18
C ALA A 92 38.34 8.64 0.85
N ASP A 93 37.98 7.94 1.92
CA ASP A 93 38.90 7.51 2.98
C ASP A 93 40.02 6.66 2.41
N LEU A 94 39.68 5.60 1.65
CA LEU A 94 40.69 4.75 1.00
C LEU A 94 41.61 5.53 0.05
N THR A 95 41.07 6.51 -0.67
CA THR A 95 41.89 7.35 -1.56
C THR A 95 42.85 8.23 -0.77
N SER A 96 42.40 8.79 0.36
CA SER A 96 43.23 9.59 1.26
C SER A 96 44.34 8.76 1.88
N GLU A 97 44.00 7.61 2.49
CA GLU A 97 44.97 6.70 3.09
C GLU A 97 46.04 6.25 2.07
N MET A 98 45.62 5.92 0.84
CA MET A 98 46.56 5.55 -0.22
C MET A 98 47.47 6.70 -0.66
N ALA A 99 46.99 7.95 -0.60
CA ALA A 99 47.81 9.13 -0.90
C ALA A 99 48.82 9.41 0.21
N GLU A 100 48.41 9.28 1.48
CA GLU A 100 49.26 9.40 2.66
C GLU A 100 50.37 8.34 2.63
N LEU A 101 50.01 7.06 2.47
CA LEU A 101 50.99 5.96 2.36
C LEU A 101 52.00 6.18 1.23
N ARG A 102 51.56 6.69 0.07
CA ARG A 102 52.48 7.02 -1.04
C ARG A 102 53.43 8.15 -0.69
N SER A 103 52.96 9.15 0.07
CA SER A 103 53.77 10.27 0.53
C SER A 103 54.81 9.82 1.55
N GLU A 104 54.40 8.99 2.52
CA GLU A 104 55.29 8.40 3.53
C GLU A 104 56.40 7.60 2.88
N VAL A 105 56.06 6.64 2.00
CA VAL A 105 57.05 5.81 1.30
C VAL A 105 58.02 6.67 0.47
N ARG A 106 57.53 7.70 -0.22
CA ARG A 106 58.39 8.61 -0.99
C ARG A 106 59.30 9.43 -0.06
N GLY A 107 58.80 9.86 1.10
CA GLY A 107 59.57 10.56 2.12
C GLY A 107 60.70 9.70 2.66
N ASP A 108 60.40 8.46 3.04
CA ASP A 108 61.37 7.50 3.55
C ASP A 108 62.45 7.19 2.51
N MET A 109 62.06 6.99 1.25
CA MET A 109 63.02 6.76 0.16
C MET A 109 63.94 7.96 -0.10
N ALA A 110 63.50 9.19 0.18
CA ALA A 110 64.33 10.39 0.01
C ALA A 110 65.33 10.58 1.16
N GLN A 111 65.14 9.89 2.29
CA GLN A 111 66.02 9.94 3.46
C GLN A 111 67.08 8.82 3.47
N LEU A 112 66.99 7.85 2.55
CA LEU A 112 67.96 6.76 2.33
C LEU A 112 68.98 7.14 1.25
#